data_AF-A0A832SPT8-F1
#
_entry.id   AF-A0A832SPT8-F1
#
_cell.length_a   1.000
_cell.length_b   1.000
_cell.length_c   1.000
_cell.angle_alpha   90.00
_cell.angle_beta   90.00
_cell.angle_gamma   90.00
#
_symmetry.space_group_name_H-M   'P 1'
#
loop_
_entity.id
_entity.type
_entity.pdbx_description
1 polymer ?
#
loop_
_entity_poly.entity_id
_entity_poly.type
_entity_poly.pdbx_seq_one_letter_code
_entity_poly.pdbx_strand_id
1 'polypeptide(L)'
;MKIKELLDSDKGKKRFMLGNEAAVRGVLEAGVSLAATYPGTPSSEIGDILFKIAKDANVYFEFSSNEKVAIEVAASAASTGLRTFSFMKHVGVNVAADSFMTSAYIGVEGSLLVLVADDPSTFSSQNEQDTRHFARQANIPLFEPSNPQEIKDFIHYAYGISDEFNIPVILRTTTRVSHMRGIVETDEYVKNTKVTGEFKDNGLHVPVPEAARVMHNNLVDKINQIREVSNQSPLNKIIDNGADVGIIASGGAYNYVADVINQNNLKVNVLKIGFSHPYPEKLVKQFLEDNKEVLVVEEVDPINEIETLAIAGKYNINTNIHGKRDSTLPETFEYTPDIIFDALQKLTEFEDNRNSPNEASSIELPSRPATLCSGCPHRASYYAAREAIDSLNLDLESIHPSDIGCYTLGIAPPYKMANYLMSMGASVGTSCGFSKSTQDQPIISFIGDSTFFHAGIPPLINAVHNKTKFTLVILDNRITAMTGGQTNPGIPVDGMGDDAPAISIEALVKSIGIGFVKKVNPLDVKEMIEVYKEALDYDGVSVIIAKYPCNLINKKQIKERKYSIVVDNDKCVHCNICVDKLACPSINEIDGMITIDQVCNKCGVCTQVCPTNAISKRE
;
A
#
# COMPACT_ATOMS: atom_id res chain seq x y z
N MET A 1 -6.46 33.04 -24.26
CA MET A 1 -4.99 33.02 -24.45
C MET A 1 -4.65 31.86 -25.37
N LYS A 2 -3.64 31.94 -26.25
CA LYS A 2 -3.19 30.74 -26.98
C LYS A 2 -2.38 29.85 -26.04
N ILE A 3 -2.57 28.54 -26.10
CA ILE A 3 -1.92 27.57 -25.19
C ILE A 3 -0.39 27.73 -25.17
N LYS A 4 0.25 27.99 -26.32
CA LYS A 4 1.71 28.19 -26.38
C LYS A 4 2.24 29.39 -25.60
N GLU A 5 1.39 30.39 -25.32
CA GLU A 5 1.77 31.55 -24.50
C GLU A 5 2.04 31.15 -23.03
N LEU A 6 1.66 29.94 -22.60
CA LEU A 6 2.05 29.37 -21.30
C LEU A 6 3.56 29.13 -21.19
N LEU A 7 4.28 29.05 -22.32
CA LEU A 7 5.73 28.85 -22.37
C LEU A 7 6.51 30.16 -22.52
N ASP A 8 5.85 31.32 -22.47
CA ASP A 8 6.54 32.61 -22.52
C ASP A 8 7.46 32.76 -21.30
N SER A 9 8.73 33.10 -21.55
CA SER A 9 9.77 33.25 -20.52
C SER A 9 9.65 34.53 -19.70
N ASP A 10 8.94 35.55 -20.19
CA ASP A 10 8.99 36.89 -19.58
C ASP A 10 8.20 36.99 -18.27
N LYS A 11 8.87 37.51 -17.24
CA LYS A 11 8.29 37.85 -15.95
C LYS A 11 7.38 39.09 -16.02
N GLY A 12 6.35 39.14 -15.18
CA GLY A 12 5.47 40.31 -15.01
C GLY A 12 4.40 40.47 -16.10
N LYS A 13 4.30 39.52 -17.05
CA LYS A 13 3.23 39.54 -18.06
C LYS A 13 1.90 39.19 -17.41
N LYS A 14 0.90 40.04 -17.64
CA LYS A 14 -0.49 39.82 -17.19
C LYS A 14 -1.27 39.05 -18.26
N ARG A 15 -1.77 37.88 -17.90
CA ARG A 15 -2.49 36.97 -18.78
C ARG A 15 -3.86 36.65 -18.20
N PHE A 16 -4.91 36.65 -19.02
CA PHE A 16 -6.24 36.24 -18.57
C PHE A 16 -6.38 34.72 -18.69
N MET A 17 -6.17 34.01 -17.57
CA MET A 17 -6.06 32.56 -17.51
C MET A 17 -7.26 31.92 -16.80
N LEU A 18 -7.64 30.73 -17.25
CA LEU A 18 -8.46 29.77 -16.50
C LEU A 18 -7.68 29.25 -15.29
N GLY A 19 -8.36 28.81 -14.23
CA GLY A 19 -7.70 28.17 -13.10
C GLY A 19 -6.81 26.98 -13.52
N ASN A 20 -7.32 26.10 -14.38
CA ASN A 20 -6.54 24.98 -14.94
C ASN A 20 -5.36 25.44 -15.83
N GLU A 21 -5.50 26.55 -16.57
CA GLU A 21 -4.39 27.14 -17.33
C GLU A 21 -3.30 27.67 -16.39
N ALA A 22 -3.69 28.29 -15.27
CA ALA A 22 -2.79 28.79 -14.25
C ALA A 22 -2.08 27.66 -13.48
N ALA A 23 -2.75 26.53 -13.25
CA ALA A 23 -2.14 25.34 -12.66
C ALA A 23 -0.99 24.82 -13.54
N VAL A 24 -1.22 24.71 -14.86
CA VAL A 24 -0.17 24.31 -15.81
C VAL A 24 0.98 25.32 -15.81
N ARG A 25 0.68 26.63 -15.81
CA ARG A 25 1.73 27.65 -15.72
C ARG A 25 2.56 27.48 -14.45
N GLY A 26 1.92 27.29 -13.30
CA GLY A 26 2.60 27.13 -12.01
C GLY A 26 3.54 25.93 -11.97
N VAL A 27 3.12 24.75 -12.43
CA VAL A 27 3.99 23.56 -12.42
C VAL A 27 5.17 23.69 -13.40
N LEU A 28 4.97 24.38 -14.52
CA LEU A 28 6.04 24.65 -15.49
C LEU A 28 7.07 25.62 -14.92
N GLU A 29 6.63 26.72 -14.32
CA GLU A 29 7.52 27.67 -13.64
C GLU A 29 8.26 27.02 -12.46
N ALA A 30 7.62 26.06 -11.78
CA ALA A 30 8.23 25.29 -10.71
C ALA A 30 9.13 24.14 -11.19
N GLY A 31 9.37 23.98 -12.50
CA GLY A 31 10.33 23.00 -13.02
C GLY A 31 9.89 21.54 -12.87
N VAL A 32 8.60 21.24 -13.08
CA VAL A 32 8.12 19.85 -13.13
C VAL A 32 8.84 19.03 -14.21
N SER A 33 9.23 17.81 -13.88
CA SER A 33 9.91 16.88 -14.78
C SER A 33 8.95 15.84 -15.37
N LEU A 34 7.98 15.40 -14.57
CA LEU A 34 7.05 14.34 -14.93
C LEU A 34 5.63 14.67 -14.45
N ALA A 35 4.64 14.47 -15.30
CA ALA A 35 3.22 14.58 -14.96
C ALA A 35 2.42 13.35 -15.42
N ALA A 36 1.54 12.82 -14.54
CA ALA A 36 0.71 11.65 -14.82
C ALA A 36 -0.72 11.83 -14.27
N THR A 37 -1.74 11.44 -15.04
CA THR A 37 -3.15 11.62 -14.65
C THR A 37 -4.06 10.57 -15.28
N TYR A 38 -5.20 10.27 -14.66
CA TYR A 38 -6.37 9.78 -15.41
C TYR A 38 -7.37 10.94 -15.56
N PRO A 39 -7.89 11.19 -16.77
CA PRO A 39 -8.66 12.40 -17.05
C PRO A 39 -9.97 12.43 -16.25
N GLY A 40 -10.26 13.58 -15.62
CA GLY A 40 -11.49 13.80 -14.87
C GLY A 40 -11.82 15.27 -14.66
N THR A 41 -13.05 15.66 -15.03
CA THR A 41 -13.58 17.01 -14.80
C THR A 41 -13.79 17.21 -13.29
N PRO A 42 -13.42 18.37 -12.71
CA PRO A 42 -13.09 19.65 -13.34
C PRO A 42 -11.59 19.93 -13.57
N SER A 43 -10.73 18.91 -13.66
CA SER A 43 -9.28 19.05 -13.88
C SER A 43 -8.82 18.69 -15.30
N SER A 44 -9.74 18.25 -16.16
CA SER A 44 -9.44 17.69 -17.49
C SER A 44 -8.59 18.60 -18.38
N GLU A 45 -8.82 19.91 -18.36
CA GLU A 45 -8.11 20.89 -19.19
C GLU A 45 -6.62 20.94 -18.89
N ILE A 46 -6.20 20.59 -17.65
CA ILE A 46 -4.78 20.50 -17.29
C ILE A 46 -4.09 19.46 -18.19
N GLY A 47 -4.71 18.28 -18.35
CA GLY A 47 -4.22 17.22 -19.22
C GLY A 47 -4.24 17.59 -20.69
N ASP A 48 -5.31 18.24 -21.16
CA ASP A 48 -5.43 18.71 -22.55
C ASP A 48 -4.34 19.72 -22.92
N ILE A 49 -3.96 20.57 -21.97
CA ILE A 49 -2.91 21.57 -22.14
C ILE A 49 -1.54 20.88 -22.13
N LEU A 50 -1.24 20.07 -21.11
CA LEU A 50 0.04 19.37 -20.99
C LEU A 50 0.30 18.47 -22.21
N PHE A 51 -0.71 17.75 -22.69
CA PHE A 51 -0.64 16.95 -23.91
C PHE A 51 -0.09 17.75 -25.11
N LYS A 52 -0.44 19.04 -25.21
CA LYS A 52 -0.03 19.91 -26.33
C LYS A 52 1.35 20.53 -26.15
N ILE A 53 1.82 20.72 -24.92
CA ILE A 53 3.02 21.54 -24.65
C ILE A 53 4.14 20.82 -23.88
N ALA A 54 3.91 19.66 -23.31
CA ALA A 54 4.90 18.96 -22.46
C ALA A 54 6.23 18.69 -23.19
N LYS A 55 6.18 18.30 -24.46
CA LYS A 55 7.38 18.12 -25.30
C LYS A 55 8.16 19.43 -25.50
N ASP A 56 7.44 20.52 -25.79
CA ASP A 56 8.04 21.84 -25.97
C ASP A 56 8.67 22.32 -24.64
N ALA A 57 8.08 21.93 -23.50
CA ALA A 57 8.52 22.26 -22.14
C ALA A 57 9.60 21.33 -21.56
N ASN A 58 9.98 20.25 -22.24
CA ASN A 58 10.86 19.18 -21.73
C ASN A 58 10.33 18.51 -20.44
N VAL A 59 9.04 18.16 -20.46
CA VAL A 59 8.33 17.45 -19.39
C VAL A 59 7.81 16.14 -19.95
N TYR A 60 8.00 15.03 -19.24
CA TYR A 60 7.31 13.78 -19.56
C TYR A 60 5.86 13.89 -19.10
N PHE A 61 4.90 13.61 -19.99
CA PHE A 61 3.48 13.61 -19.66
C PHE A 61 2.81 12.35 -20.18
N GLU A 62 1.99 11.72 -19.34
CA GLU A 62 1.13 10.60 -19.74
C GLU A 62 -0.29 10.71 -19.18
N PHE A 63 -1.23 10.15 -19.96
CA PHE A 63 -2.51 9.72 -19.42
C PHE A 63 -2.33 8.28 -18.93
N SER A 64 -2.50 8.08 -17.64
CA SER A 64 -2.42 6.77 -17.01
C SER A 64 -3.73 6.00 -17.14
N SER A 65 -3.69 4.68 -16.96
CA SER A 65 -4.89 3.82 -17.07
C SER A 65 -5.96 4.07 -16.00
N ASN A 66 -5.57 4.59 -14.83
CA ASN A 66 -6.43 5.08 -13.76
C ASN A 66 -5.61 5.96 -12.79
N GLU A 67 -6.25 6.53 -11.78
CA GLU A 67 -5.64 7.44 -10.81
C GLU A 67 -4.63 6.76 -9.89
N LYS A 68 -4.85 5.48 -9.54
CA LYS A 68 -3.89 4.67 -8.78
C LYS A 68 -2.56 4.58 -9.50
N VAL A 69 -2.60 4.22 -10.79
CA VAL A 69 -1.40 4.14 -11.64
C VAL A 69 -0.75 5.51 -11.82
N ALA A 70 -1.55 6.58 -11.95
CA ALA A 70 -1.01 7.94 -12.05
C ALA A 70 -0.19 8.34 -10.80
N ILE A 71 -0.69 8.03 -9.61
CA ILE A 71 0.03 8.27 -8.34
C ILE A 71 1.28 7.39 -8.23
N GLU A 72 1.20 6.13 -8.63
CA GLU A 72 2.35 5.21 -8.61
C GLU A 72 3.49 5.69 -9.52
N VAL A 73 3.15 6.14 -10.73
CA VAL A 73 4.11 6.70 -11.70
C VAL A 73 4.72 7.99 -11.15
N ALA A 74 3.90 8.91 -10.64
CA ALA A 74 4.39 10.18 -10.12
C ALA A 74 5.25 10.01 -8.86
N ALA A 75 4.82 9.19 -7.90
CA ALA A 75 5.53 8.99 -6.65
C ALA A 75 6.88 8.28 -6.83
N SER A 76 6.94 7.23 -7.67
CA SER A 76 8.20 6.54 -7.97
C SER A 76 9.18 7.43 -8.75
N ALA A 77 8.69 8.28 -9.65
CA ALA A 77 9.56 9.27 -10.28
C ALA A 77 10.03 10.33 -9.27
N ALA A 78 9.19 10.72 -8.30
CA ALA A 78 9.58 11.66 -7.25
C ALA A 78 10.69 11.11 -6.34
N SER A 79 10.68 9.81 -6.05
CA SER A 79 11.73 9.17 -5.23
C SER A 79 13.10 9.09 -5.92
N THR A 80 13.18 9.43 -7.21
CA THR A 80 14.47 9.60 -7.92
C THR A 80 15.05 11.02 -7.79
N GLY A 81 14.38 11.90 -7.04
CA GLY A 81 14.75 13.30 -6.88
C GLY A 81 14.15 14.25 -7.93
N LEU A 82 13.14 13.82 -8.69
CA LEU A 82 12.44 14.67 -9.66
C LEU A 82 11.23 15.39 -9.03
N ARG A 83 10.89 16.57 -9.55
CA ARG A 83 9.60 17.21 -9.24
C ARG A 83 8.53 16.62 -10.13
N THR A 84 7.47 16.11 -9.53
CA THR A 84 6.41 15.39 -10.23
C THR A 84 5.04 15.99 -9.94
N PHE A 85 4.10 15.73 -10.83
CA PHE A 85 2.75 16.25 -10.76
C PHE A 85 1.72 15.18 -11.09
N SER A 86 0.74 15.00 -10.21
CA SER A 86 -0.47 14.24 -10.54
C SER A 86 -1.70 15.09 -10.29
N PHE A 87 -2.74 14.86 -11.07
CA PHE A 87 -4.00 15.58 -10.90
C PHE A 87 -5.20 14.69 -11.21
N MET A 88 -6.28 14.94 -10.50
CA MET A 88 -7.51 14.17 -10.59
C MET A 88 -8.66 14.93 -9.95
N LYS A 89 -9.89 14.44 -10.16
CA LYS A 89 -11.03 14.85 -9.34
C LYS A 89 -11.07 14.09 -8.01
N HIS A 90 -11.77 14.61 -7.02
CA HIS A 90 -11.86 14.03 -5.68
C HIS A 90 -12.19 12.52 -5.64
N VAL A 91 -13.12 12.01 -6.47
CA VAL A 91 -13.41 10.56 -6.45
C VAL A 91 -12.24 9.70 -6.93
N GLY A 92 -11.35 10.27 -7.74
CA GLY A 92 -10.12 9.63 -8.19
C GLY A 92 -9.15 9.36 -7.04
N VAL A 93 -9.20 10.18 -5.97
CA VAL A 93 -8.41 9.92 -4.75
C VAL A 93 -8.85 8.63 -4.08
N ASN A 94 -10.12 8.23 -4.18
CA ASN A 94 -10.54 6.92 -3.65
C ASN A 94 -9.87 5.77 -4.40
N VAL A 95 -9.76 5.90 -5.73
CA VAL A 95 -9.09 4.90 -6.58
C VAL A 95 -7.60 4.84 -6.23
N ALA A 96 -6.99 6.00 -5.98
CA ALA A 96 -5.57 6.11 -5.66
C ALA A 96 -5.23 5.95 -4.17
N ALA A 97 -6.21 5.83 -3.28
CA ALA A 97 -6.08 6.03 -1.85
C ALA A 97 -4.97 5.18 -1.24
N ASP A 98 -4.94 3.89 -1.55
CA ASP A 98 -3.97 2.95 -1.01
C ASP A 98 -2.52 3.38 -1.31
N SER A 99 -2.24 3.71 -2.58
CA SER A 99 -0.94 4.24 -2.99
C SER A 99 -0.67 5.61 -2.37
N PHE A 100 -1.67 6.50 -2.38
CA PHE A 100 -1.55 7.86 -1.86
C PHE A 100 -1.21 7.88 -0.36
N MET A 101 -1.87 7.06 0.47
CA MET A 101 -1.59 6.95 1.91
C MET A 101 -0.15 6.53 2.16
N THR A 102 0.30 5.48 1.46
CA THR A 102 1.66 4.99 1.62
C THR A 102 2.73 5.98 1.14
N SER A 103 2.43 6.80 0.13
CA SER A 103 3.38 7.82 -0.34
C SER A 103 3.78 8.82 0.75
N ALA A 104 2.90 9.10 1.70
CA ALA A 104 3.19 9.97 2.84
C ALA A 104 4.17 9.33 3.82
N TYR A 105 4.14 8.00 3.91
CA TYR A 105 5.02 7.22 4.77
C TYR A 105 6.40 7.16 4.14
N ILE A 106 6.47 6.70 2.89
CA ILE A 106 7.73 6.57 2.12
C ILE A 106 8.44 7.93 1.98
N GLY A 107 7.68 9.00 1.80
CA GLY A 107 8.22 10.30 1.44
C GLY A 107 8.62 10.36 -0.04
N VAL A 108 9.28 11.46 -0.42
CA VAL A 108 9.78 11.70 -1.78
C VAL A 108 11.09 12.47 -1.73
N GLU A 109 12.16 11.98 -2.37
CA GLU A 109 13.46 12.66 -2.46
C GLU A 109 13.44 13.92 -3.34
N GLY A 110 12.48 14.00 -4.26
CA GLY A 110 12.21 15.18 -5.08
C GLY A 110 11.00 15.91 -4.55
N SER A 111 9.95 15.96 -5.36
CA SER A 111 8.64 16.46 -4.90
C SER A 111 7.50 15.76 -5.61
N LEU A 112 6.38 15.61 -4.89
CA LEU A 112 5.12 15.13 -5.45
C LEU A 112 4.00 16.12 -5.13
N LEU A 113 3.53 16.84 -6.14
CA LEU A 113 2.33 17.66 -6.05
C LEU A 113 1.13 16.89 -6.61
N VAL A 114 0.07 16.77 -5.81
CA VAL A 114 -1.21 16.21 -6.22
C VAL A 114 -2.26 17.31 -6.26
N LEU A 115 -2.72 17.71 -7.46
CA LEU A 115 -3.87 18.61 -7.58
C LEU A 115 -5.16 17.81 -7.55
N VAL A 116 -5.98 18.05 -6.54
CA VAL A 116 -7.28 17.41 -6.41
C VAL A 116 -8.39 18.43 -6.62
N ALA A 117 -9.22 18.19 -7.62
CA ALA A 117 -10.33 19.07 -7.94
C ALA A 117 -11.64 18.50 -7.37
N ASP A 118 -12.09 19.09 -6.27
CA ASP A 118 -13.36 18.75 -5.62
C ASP A 118 -14.53 19.29 -6.46
N ASP A 119 -15.64 18.57 -6.47
CA ASP A 119 -16.84 18.95 -7.24
C ASP A 119 -18.05 19.16 -6.32
N PRO A 120 -18.07 20.27 -5.52
CA PRO A 120 -19.24 20.64 -4.75
C PRO A 120 -20.48 20.77 -5.66
N SER A 121 -21.62 20.31 -5.16
CA SER A 121 -22.88 20.12 -5.88
C SER A 121 -22.86 19.08 -7.00
N THR A 122 -21.80 18.25 -7.09
CA THR A 122 -21.72 17.12 -8.03
C THR A 122 -22.06 17.50 -9.48
N PHE A 123 -21.50 18.58 -10.03
CA PHE A 123 -21.81 18.98 -11.41
C PHE A 123 -21.45 17.88 -12.44
N SER A 124 -20.49 17.02 -12.09
CA SER A 124 -19.91 15.97 -12.93
C SER A 124 -19.42 14.75 -12.13
N SER A 125 -19.92 14.58 -10.89
CA SER A 125 -19.52 13.51 -9.97
C SER A 125 -20.71 12.70 -9.47
N GLN A 126 -20.43 11.46 -9.06
CA GLN A 126 -21.43 10.54 -8.52
C GLN A 126 -21.80 10.87 -7.06
N ASN A 127 -20.91 11.55 -6.34
CA ASN A 127 -21.08 11.99 -4.95
C ASN A 127 -20.24 13.26 -4.71
N GLU A 128 -20.48 13.94 -3.60
CA GLU A 128 -19.60 14.99 -3.09
C GLU A 128 -18.62 14.36 -2.10
N GLN A 129 -17.36 14.78 -2.15
CA GLN A 129 -16.35 14.41 -1.15
C GLN A 129 -15.47 15.61 -0.87
N ASP A 130 -14.85 15.58 0.30
CA ASP A 130 -13.94 16.62 0.75
C ASP A 130 -12.55 16.03 0.95
N THR A 131 -11.63 16.43 0.07
CA THR A 131 -10.25 15.93 0.04
C THR A 131 -9.47 16.22 1.33
N ARG A 132 -9.93 17.17 2.17
CA ARG A 132 -9.29 17.47 3.46
C ARG A 132 -9.32 16.27 4.42
N HIS A 133 -10.28 15.35 4.31
CA HIS A 133 -10.29 14.11 5.08
C HIS A 133 -9.13 13.20 4.69
N PHE A 134 -8.87 13.05 3.39
CA PHE A 134 -7.71 12.30 2.88
C PHE A 134 -6.40 12.94 3.33
N ALA A 135 -6.26 14.26 3.22
CA ALA A 135 -5.06 14.96 3.68
C ALA A 135 -4.75 14.70 5.16
N ARG A 136 -5.79 14.59 6.00
CA ARG A 136 -5.64 14.30 7.44
C ARG A 136 -5.38 12.85 7.76
N GLN A 137 -6.04 11.94 7.04
CA GLN A 137 -5.77 10.53 7.18
C GLN A 137 -4.36 10.17 6.70
N ALA A 138 -3.89 10.82 5.63
CA ALA A 138 -2.60 10.57 4.98
C ALA A 138 -1.44 11.41 5.52
N ASN A 139 -1.68 12.54 6.18
CA ASN A 139 -0.65 13.47 6.73
C ASN A 139 -0.01 14.41 5.77
N ILE A 140 -0.65 14.60 4.64
CA ILE A 140 -0.07 15.36 3.55
C ILE A 140 -0.50 16.83 3.66
N PRO A 141 0.40 17.82 3.55
CA PRO A 141 0.03 19.24 3.55
C PRO A 141 -0.93 19.53 2.41
N LEU A 142 -1.91 20.40 2.65
CA LEU A 142 -2.93 20.74 1.66
C LEU A 142 -3.06 22.26 1.56
N PHE A 143 -3.04 22.77 0.33
CA PHE A 143 -3.13 24.18 -0.01
C PHE A 143 -4.41 24.45 -0.82
N GLU A 144 -5.13 25.53 -0.50
CA GLU A 144 -6.45 25.83 -1.09
C GLU A 144 -6.46 27.22 -1.73
N PRO A 145 -6.11 27.35 -3.02
CA PRO A 145 -6.20 28.61 -3.73
C PRO A 145 -7.66 28.99 -4.01
N SER A 146 -7.95 30.29 -4.03
CA SER A 146 -9.28 30.84 -4.27
C SER A 146 -9.49 31.38 -5.69
N ASN A 147 -8.40 31.60 -6.44
CA ASN A 147 -8.42 32.21 -7.76
C ASN A 147 -7.20 31.79 -8.61
N PRO A 148 -7.19 32.06 -9.93
CA PRO A 148 -6.11 31.61 -10.80
C PRO A 148 -4.71 32.13 -10.45
N GLN A 149 -4.57 33.34 -9.91
CA GLN A 149 -3.26 33.87 -9.49
C GLN A 149 -2.71 33.04 -8.32
N GLU A 150 -3.54 32.79 -7.31
CA GLU A 150 -3.16 31.96 -6.16
C GLU A 150 -2.87 30.51 -6.55
N ILE A 151 -3.55 29.94 -7.55
CA ILE A 151 -3.21 28.59 -8.04
C ILE A 151 -1.75 28.55 -8.49
N LYS A 152 -1.33 29.52 -9.34
CA LYS A 152 0.05 29.60 -9.85
C LYS A 152 1.04 29.81 -8.69
N ASP A 153 0.76 30.75 -7.80
CA ASP A 153 1.66 31.10 -6.69
C ASP A 153 1.76 29.98 -5.64
N PHE A 154 0.65 29.32 -5.28
CA PHE A 154 0.63 28.26 -4.28
C PHE A 154 1.30 26.99 -4.76
N ILE A 155 1.38 26.74 -6.07
CA ILE A 155 2.14 25.63 -6.62
C ILE A 155 3.64 25.78 -6.31
N HIS A 156 4.21 26.98 -6.50
CA HIS A 156 5.59 27.25 -6.13
C HIS A 156 5.84 27.02 -4.64
N TYR A 157 4.93 27.53 -3.81
CA TYR A 157 5.01 27.34 -2.36
C TYR A 157 4.90 25.86 -1.97
N ALA A 158 3.94 25.13 -2.55
CA ALA A 158 3.72 23.71 -2.27
C ALA A 158 4.93 22.86 -2.65
N TYR A 159 5.55 23.12 -3.82
CA TYR A 159 6.80 22.46 -4.20
C TYR A 159 7.93 22.78 -3.21
N GLY A 160 8.06 24.04 -2.76
CA GLY A 160 9.05 24.39 -1.74
C GLY A 160 8.88 23.60 -0.44
N ILE A 161 7.64 23.42 0.03
CA ILE A 161 7.34 22.58 1.19
C ILE A 161 7.66 21.09 0.91
N SER A 162 7.33 20.59 -0.28
CA SER A 162 7.61 19.20 -0.65
C SER A 162 9.11 18.92 -0.70
N ASP A 163 9.90 19.82 -1.31
CA ASP A 163 11.36 19.73 -1.39
C ASP A 163 12.04 19.87 -0.02
N GLU A 164 11.51 20.70 0.88
CA GLU A 164 12.08 20.91 2.22
C GLU A 164 11.86 19.70 3.14
N PHE A 165 10.67 19.10 3.07
CA PHE A 165 10.25 18.06 4.02
C PHE A 165 10.22 16.65 3.42
N ASN A 166 10.59 16.48 2.15
CA ASN A 166 10.55 15.21 1.42
C ASN A 166 9.17 14.52 1.54
N ILE A 167 8.09 15.30 1.43
CA ILE A 167 6.72 14.83 1.63
C ILE A 167 5.83 15.19 0.44
N PRO A 168 4.90 14.34 0.01
CA PRO A 168 3.88 14.73 -0.96
C PRO A 168 3.06 15.93 -0.45
N VAL A 169 2.50 16.71 -1.36
CA VAL A 169 1.64 17.87 -1.06
C VAL A 169 0.40 17.87 -1.93
N ILE A 170 -0.72 18.35 -1.40
CA ILE A 170 -1.98 18.52 -2.13
C ILE A 170 -2.22 19.99 -2.46
N LEU A 171 -2.61 20.28 -3.70
CA LEU A 171 -3.30 21.53 -4.05
C LEU A 171 -4.77 21.20 -4.31
N ARG A 172 -5.65 21.61 -3.40
CA ARG A 172 -7.09 21.37 -3.54
C ARG A 172 -7.74 22.54 -4.25
N THR A 173 -8.42 22.26 -5.35
CA THR A 173 -9.30 23.21 -6.03
C THR A 173 -10.75 22.75 -5.94
N THR A 174 -11.68 23.61 -6.35
CA THR A 174 -13.08 23.22 -6.59
C THR A 174 -13.44 23.48 -8.04
N THR A 175 -14.58 22.95 -8.51
CA THR A 175 -15.11 23.23 -9.86
C THR A 175 -15.11 24.71 -10.22
N ARG A 176 -15.45 25.60 -9.28
CA ARG A 176 -15.48 27.06 -9.53
C ARG A 176 -14.08 27.66 -9.64
N VAL A 177 -13.15 27.25 -8.78
CA VAL A 177 -11.75 27.72 -8.84
C VAL A 177 -11.04 27.19 -10.10
N SER A 178 -11.30 25.94 -10.47
CA SER A 178 -10.73 25.30 -11.66
C SER A 178 -11.17 25.97 -12.96
N HIS A 179 -12.46 26.35 -13.03
CA HIS A 179 -13.09 26.88 -14.25
C HIS A 179 -13.31 28.40 -14.27
N MET A 180 -12.93 29.13 -13.22
CA MET A 180 -12.97 30.60 -13.26
C MET A 180 -11.77 31.16 -14.03
N ARG A 181 -11.93 32.37 -14.58
CA ARG A 181 -10.85 33.11 -15.23
C ARG A 181 -10.47 34.35 -14.43
N GLY A 182 -9.18 34.67 -14.43
CA GLY A 182 -8.60 35.81 -13.73
C GLY A 182 -7.35 36.32 -14.44
N ILE A 183 -6.93 37.54 -14.09
CA ILE A 183 -5.62 38.05 -14.53
C ILE A 183 -4.56 37.37 -13.66
N VAL A 184 -3.61 36.71 -14.31
CA VAL A 184 -2.44 36.06 -13.70
C VAL A 184 -1.19 36.75 -14.19
N GLU A 185 -0.39 37.24 -13.26
CA GLU A 185 0.95 37.74 -13.48
C GLU A 185 1.94 36.58 -13.44
N THR A 186 2.64 36.37 -14.56
CA THR A 186 3.57 35.24 -14.72
C THR A 186 4.94 35.54 -14.16
N ASP A 187 5.61 34.52 -13.62
CA ASP A 187 7.03 34.59 -13.28
C ASP A 187 7.90 34.21 -14.47
N GLU A 188 9.22 34.32 -14.28
CA GLU A 188 10.19 33.85 -15.27
C GLU A 188 10.03 32.33 -15.43
N TYR A 189 9.92 31.88 -16.68
CA TYR A 189 9.87 30.47 -17.01
C TYR A 189 11.14 30.06 -17.74
N VAL A 190 11.81 29.04 -17.20
CA VAL A 190 12.93 28.36 -17.84
C VAL A 190 12.50 26.96 -18.20
N LYS A 191 12.78 26.55 -19.43
CA LYS A 191 12.53 25.19 -19.91
C LYS A 191 13.22 24.18 -18.99
N ASN A 192 12.50 23.13 -18.58
CA ASN A 192 13.01 22.17 -17.61
C ASN A 192 14.30 21.50 -18.12
N THR A 193 15.31 21.40 -17.26
CA THR A 193 16.61 20.78 -17.57
C THR A 193 16.85 19.45 -16.86
N LYS A 194 16.08 19.14 -15.81
CA LYS A 194 16.21 17.90 -15.03
C LYS A 194 15.10 16.93 -15.43
N VAL A 195 15.44 15.92 -16.22
CA VAL A 195 14.47 14.91 -16.72
C VAL A 195 14.82 13.48 -16.27
N THR A 196 16.00 13.31 -15.68
CA THR A 196 16.47 12.05 -15.11
C THR A 196 16.90 12.27 -13.66
N GLY A 197 16.70 11.21 -12.87
CA GLY A 197 17.07 11.11 -11.46
C GLY A 197 17.72 9.75 -11.19
N GLU A 198 17.99 9.51 -9.91
CA GLU A 198 18.61 8.28 -9.42
C GLU A 198 17.87 7.87 -8.15
N PHE A 199 17.37 6.63 -8.11
CA PHE A 199 16.75 6.10 -6.88
C PHE A 199 17.85 5.62 -5.93
N LYS A 200 17.82 6.10 -4.67
CA LYS A 200 18.74 5.69 -3.61
C LYS A 200 17.97 5.07 -2.46
N ASP A 201 18.18 3.78 -2.23
CA ASP A 201 17.60 3.10 -1.08
C ASP A 201 18.26 3.58 0.21
N ASN A 202 17.47 4.19 1.10
CA ASN A 202 17.90 4.65 2.42
C ASN A 202 17.34 3.77 3.56
N GLY A 203 16.68 2.65 3.23
CA GLY A 203 16.09 1.70 4.17
C GLY A 203 14.68 2.03 4.64
N LEU A 204 14.08 3.16 4.23
CA LEU A 204 12.74 3.60 4.63
C LEU A 204 11.76 3.77 3.46
N HIS A 205 11.97 3.07 2.34
CA HIS A 205 11.05 3.10 1.19
C HIS A 205 10.08 1.91 1.12
N VAL A 206 10.13 1.03 2.11
CA VAL A 206 9.25 -0.14 2.24
C VAL A 206 8.57 -0.06 3.61
N PRO A 207 7.26 0.24 3.69
CA PRO A 207 6.54 0.40 4.95
C PRO A 207 6.18 -0.95 5.58
N VAL A 208 7.19 -1.80 5.79
CA VAL A 208 7.04 -2.97 6.65
C VAL A 208 6.75 -2.52 8.09
N PRO A 209 6.12 -3.36 8.93
CA PRO A 209 5.60 -2.94 10.23
C PRO A 209 6.57 -2.22 11.17
N GLU A 210 7.88 -2.47 11.04
CA GLU A 210 8.92 -1.78 11.82
C GLU A 210 9.15 -0.34 11.35
N ALA A 211 9.32 -0.11 10.04
CA ALA A 211 9.59 1.20 9.44
C ALA A 211 8.37 2.14 9.46
N ALA A 212 7.17 1.60 9.20
CA ALA A 212 5.95 2.39 9.12
C ALA A 212 5.61 3.16 10.42
N ARG A 213 6.06 2.65 11.58
CA ARG A 213 5.83 3.27 12.90
C ARG A 213 6.55 4.60 13.05
N VAL A 214 7.72 4.78 12.43
CA VAL A 214 8.50 6.02 12.51
C VAL A 214 7.77 7.15 11.78
N MET A 215 7.24 6.86 10.58
CA MET A 215 6.63 7.84 9.68
C MET A 215 5.32 8.43 10.21
N HIS A 216 4.56 7.63 10.95
CA HIS A 216 3.25 8.02 11.46
C HIS A 216 3.31 9.15 12.49
N ASN A 217 4.41 9.33 13.23
CA ASN A 217 4.50 10.37 14.26
C ASN A 217 4.28 11.79 13.71
N ASN A 218 4.60 12.04 12.43
CA ASN A 218 4.46 13.33 11.77
C ASN A 218 2.99 13.69 11.39
N LEU A 219 2.09 12.69 11.35
CA LEU A 219 0.64 12.82 11.11
C LEU A 219 -0.04 13.74 12.11
N VAL A 220 0.32 13.48 13.36
CA VAL A 220 -0.54 13.65 14.51
C VAL A 220 -0.88 15.12 14.75
N ASP A 221 -0.04 16.04 14.30
CA ASP A 221 -0.25 17.49 14.46
C ASP A 221 -1.51 18.02 13.74
N LYS A 222 -1.84 17.54 12.54
CA LYS A 222 -2.99 18.01 11.73
C LYS A 222 -4.35 17.60 12.27
N ILE A 223 -4.37 16.51 13.02
CA ILE A 223 -5.60 15.93 13.51
C ILE A 223 -6.30 16.84 14.51
N ASN A 224 -5.54 17.68 15.21
CA ASN A 224 -6.02 18.50 16.30
C ASN A 224 -7.12 19.51 15.94
N GLN A 225 -7.23 19.94 14.68
CA GLN A 225 -8.18 20.99 14.26
C GLN A 225 -9.61 20.50 13.97
N ILE A 226 -9.78 19.31 13.36
CA ILE A 226 -11.14 18.84 12.98
C ILE A 226 -11.95 18.36 14.20
N ARG A 227 -11.32 18.27 15.38
CA ARG A 227 -11.94 17.83 16.64
C ARG A 227 -13.20 18.63 16.97
N GLU A 228 -13.26 19.90 16.58
CA GLU A 228 -14.42 20.76 16.80
C GLU A 228 -15.68 20.34 16.04
N VAL A 229 -15.56 19.69 14.87
CA VAL A 229 -16.71 19.29 14.03
C VAL A 229 -17.38 18.03 14.54
N SER A 230 -16.58 17.07 15.00
CA SER A 230 -17.08 15.79 15.49
C SER A 230 -18.09 15.96 16.64
N ASN A 231 -17.87 16.97 17.47
CA ASN A 231 -18.71 17.35 18.61
C ASN A 231 -20.21 17.50 18.29
N GLN A 232 -20.59 17.87 17.07
CA GLN A 232 -21.97 18.22 16.70
C GLN A 232 -22.59 17.21 15.72
N SER A 233 -21.92 16.09 15.46
CA SER A 233 -22.32 15.13 14.45
C SER A 233 -23.60 14.37 14.80
N PRO A 234 -24.60 14.30 13.89
CA PRO A 234 -25.80 13.48 14.08
C PRO A 234 -25.53 11.96 13.94
N LEU A 235 -24.32 11.56 13.55
CA LEU A 235 -23.89 10.15 13.52
C LEU A 235 -23.65 9.60 14.93
N ASN A 236 -23.30 10.49 15.87
CA ASN A 236 -23.22 10.14 17.27
C ASN A 236 -24.64 10.16 17.84
N LYS A 237 -25.08 9.03 18.40
CA LYS A 237 -26.44 8.87 18.92
C LYS A 237 -26.40 8.53 20.39
N ILE A 238 -27.08 9.34 21.19
CA ILE A 238 -27.39 9.01 22.57
C ILE A 238 -28.73 8.26 22.56
N ILE A 239 -28.73 7.08 23.16
CA ILE A 239 -29.93 6.32 23.53
C ILE A 239 -30.02 6.44 25.04
N ASP A 240 -30.91 7.33 25.49
CA ASP A 240 -31.15 7.58 26.90
C ASP A 240 -32.32 6.70 27.38
N ASN A 241 -32.04 5.83 28.34
CA ASN A 241 -33.01 4.95 28.97
C ASN A 241 -33.30 5.37 30.42
N GLY A 242 -32.81 6.54 30.85
CA GLY A 242 -32.94 7.04 32.22
C GLY A 242 -32.22 6.13 33.22
N ALA A 243 -31.01 5.67 32.86
CA ALA A 243 -30.12 4.89 33.71
C ALA A 243 -28.97 5.74 34.27
N ASP A 244 -28.27 5.24 35.29
CA ASP A 244 -27.07 5.88 35.85
C ASP A 244 -25.75 5.32 35.25
N VAL A 245 -25.84 4.20 34.51
CA VAL A 245 -24.72 3.52 33.85
C VAL A 245 -24.80 3.79 32.34
N GLY A 246 -23.72 4.30 31.78
CA GLY A 246 -23.56 4.59 30.36
C GLY A 246 -22.57 3.65 29.68
N ILE A 247 -22.77 3.42 28.39
CA ILE A 247 -21.81 2.69 27.55
C ILE A 247 -21.48 3.55 26.33
N ILE A 248 -20.19 3.80 26.11
CA ILE A 248 -19.71 4.38 24.85
C ILE A 248 -19.22 3.25 23.98
N ALA A 249 -19.82 3.05 22.82
CA ALA A 249 -19.41 1.98 21.90
C ALA A 249 -19.36 2.45 20.46
N SER A 250 -18.48 1.83 19.68
CA SER A 250 -18.29 2.10 18.25
C SER A 250 -18.16 0.82 17.45
N GLY A 251 -18.43 0.89 16.14
CA GLY A 251 -18.19 -0.23 15.22
C GLY A 251 -18.88 -1.55 15.62
N GLY A 252 -18.18 -2.67 15.45
CA GLY A 252 -18.66 -4.01 15.80
C GLY A 252 -18.86 -4.22 17.30
N ALA A 253 -18.05 -3.56 18.13
CA ALA A 253 -18.16 -3.58 19.59
C ALA A 253 -19.56 -3.19 20.09
N TYR A 254 -20.23 -2.24 19.43
CA TYR A 254 -21.61 -1.87 19.73
C TYR A 254 -22.59 -3.05 19.59
N ASN A 255 -22.37 -3.96 18.63
CA ASN A 255 -23.26 -5.10 18.42
C ASN A 255 -23.14 -6.10 19.56
N TYR A 256 -21.93 -6.43 20.03
CA TYR A 256 -21.74 -7.31 21.19
C TYR A 256 -22.38 -6.73 22.45
N VAL A 257 -22.24 -5.40 22.65
CA VAL A 257 -22.92 -4.67 23.73
C VAL A 257 -24.44 -4.77 23.59
N ALA A 258 -24.99 -4.53 22.40
CA ALA A 258 -26.42 -4.58 22.15
C ALA A 258 -26.99 -5.99 22.36
N ASP A 259 -26.28 -7.04 21.93
CA ASP A 259 -26.67 -8.42 22.15
C ASP A 259 -26.76 -8.75 23.65
N VAL A 260 -25.73 -8.40 24.42
CA VAL A 260 -25.71 -8.63 25.87
C VAL A 260 -26.81 -7.83 26.58
N ILE A 261 -27.03 -6.56 26.22
CA ILE A 261 -28.11 -5.73 26.78
C ILE A 261 -29.48 -6.34 26.50
N ASN A 262 -29.76 -6.70 25.23
CA ASN A 262 -31.08 -7.17 24.81
C ASN A 262 -31.40 -8.55 25.39
N GLN A 263 -30.44 -9.47 25.39
CA GLN A 263 -30.64 -10.83 25.91
C GLN A 263 -30.93 -10.83 27.42
N ASN A 264 -30.35 -9.87 28.15
CA ASN A 264 -30.46 -9.78 29.61
C ASN A 264 -31.41 -8.66 30.08
N ASN A 265 -32.09 -7.95 29.16
CA ASN A 265 -32.98 -6.81 29.42
C ASN A 265 -32.37 -5.73 30.33
N LEU A 266 -31.10 -5.37 30.09
CA LEU A 266 -30.37 -4.41 30.94
C LEU A 266 -30.82 -2.97 30.68
N LYS A 267 -30.96 -2.18 31.76
CA LYS A 267 -31.31 -0.76 31.69
C LYS A 267 -30.05 0.11 31.77
N VAL A 268 -29.48 0.46 30.61
CA VAL A 268 -28.26 1.30 30.49
C VAL A 268 -28.44 2.37 29.40
N ASN A 269 -27.74 3.49 29.53
CA ASN A 269 -27.66 4.51 28.48
C ASN A 269 -26.55 4.13 27.49
N VAL A 270 -26.72 4.46 26.21
CA VAL A 270 -25.70 4.15 25.19
C VAL A 270 -25.39 5.37 24.34
N LEU A 271 -24.13 5.80 24.33
CA LEU A 271 -23.59 6.70 23.33
C LEU A 271 -22.94 5.85 22.23
N LYS A 272 -23.64 5.73 21.11
CA LYS A 272 -23.08 5.16 19.90
C LYS A 272 -22.26 6.22 19.18
N ILE A 273 -20.96 6.02 19.11
CA ILE A 273 -20.06 6.88 18.34
C ILE A 273 -20.12 6.46 16.87
N GLY A 274 -20.68 7.33 16.03
CA GLY A 274 -20.72 7.18 14.58
C GLY A 274 -19.73 8.10 13.84
N PHE A 275 -19.19 9.11 14.52
CA PHE A 275 -18.08 9.95 14.06
C PHE A 275 -16.96 9.90 15.11
N SER A 276 -16.08 8.91 14.99
CA SER A 276 -15.08 8.57 16.02
C SER A 276 -13.77 9.36 15.94
N HIS A 277 -13.42 9.94 14.78
CA HIS A 277 -12.16 10.67 14.66
C HIS A 277 -12.23 11.93 13.79
N PRO A 278 -11.73 13.08 14.27
CA PRO A 278 -11.28 13.33 15.63
C PRO A 278 -12.45 13.21 16.61
N TYR A 279 -12.15 12.82 17.85
CA TYR A 279 -13.16 12.36 18.79
C TYR A 279 -14.07 13.52 19.26
N PRO A 280 -15.39 13.31 19.49
CA PRO A 280 -16.33 14.37 19.81
C PRO A 280 -16.25 14.78 21.29
N GLU A 281 -15.14 15.45 21.62
CA GLU A 281 -14.81 16.02 22.93
C GLU A 281 -15.99 16.60 23.74
N LYS A 282 -16.74 17.56 23.20
CA LYS A 282 -17.85 18.24 23.87
C LYS A 282 -19.08 17.33 24.08
N LEU A 283 -19.35 16.42 23.15
CA LEU A 283 -20.49 15.50 23.28
C LEU A 283 -20.21 14.43 24.33
N VAL A 284 -18.99 13.89 24.29
CA VAL A 284 -18.53 12.89 25.27
C VAL A 284 -18.45 13.53 26.65
N LYS A 285 -17.99 14.78 26.75
CA LYS A 285 -18.08 15.58 27.98
C LYS A 285 -19.50 15.57 28.54
N GLN A 286 -20.52 15.91 27.73
CA GLN A 286 -21.91 15.93 28.17
C GLN A 286 -22.40 14.54 28.60
N PHE A 287 -22.10 13.51 27.81
CA PHE A 287 -22.49 12.14 28.14
C PHE A 287 -21.86 11.65 29.45
N LEU A 288 -20.62 12.05 29.75
CA LEU A 288 -19.99 11.79 31.03
C LEU A 288 -20.69 12.53 32.18
N GLU A 289 -21.07 13.80 31.98
CA GLU A 289 -21.81 14.59 32.98
C GLU A 289 -23.19 13.99 33.32
N ASP A 290 -23.80 13.27 32.37
CA ASP A 290 -25.13 12.64 32.52
C ASP A 290 -25.10 11.23 33.15
N ASN A 291 -23.93 10.60 33.32
CA ASN A 291 -23.79 9.22 33.82
C ASN A 291 -22.79 9.13 34.99
N LYS A 292 -22.99 8.19 35.93
CA LYS A 292 -22.09 7.96 37.08
C LYS A 292 -20.95 7.01 36.75
N GLU A 293 -21.29 5.95 36.02
CA GLU A 293 -20.38 4.89 35.58
C GLU A 293 -20.43 4.82 34.05
N VAL A 294 -19.28 4.79 33.38
CA VAL A 294 -19.22 4.67 31.91
C VAL A 294 -18.24 3.59 31.49
N LEU A 295 -18.73 2.58 30.76
CA LEU A 295 -17.89 1.58 30.11
C LEU A 295 -17.60 2.01 28.67
N VAL A 296 -16.33 2.08 28.28
CA VAL A 296 -15.93 2.34 26.89
C VAL A 296 -15.56 1.04 26.21
N VAL A 297 -16.32 0.67 25.17
CA VAL A 297 -16.17 -0.58 24.44
C VAL A 297 -15.72 -0.30 23.01
N GLU A 298 -14.47 -0.65 22.74
CA GLU A 298 -13.83 -0.50 21.43
C GLU A 298 -12.77 -1.58 21.20
N GLU A 299 -12.47 -1.85 19.93
CA GLU A 299 -11.59 -2.96 19.54
C GLU A 299 -10.15 -2.50 19.27
N VAL A 300 -9.21 -3.43 19.52
CA VAL A 300 -7.75 -3.26 19.39
C VAL A 300 -7.19 -2.19 20.33
N ASP A 301 -7.20 -0.92 19.95
CA ASP A 301 -6.60 0.14 20.76
C ASP A 301 -7.67 0.89 21.59
N PRO A 302 -7.36 1.41 22.79
CA PRO A 302 -8.29 2.22 23.60
C PRO A 302 -8.38 3.68 23.11
N ILE A 303 -8.67 3.91 21.83
CA ILE A 303 -8.68 5.26 21.24
C ILE A 303 -9.80 6.13 21.83
N ASN A 304 -11.03 5.63 21.85
CA ASN A 304 -12.18 6.33 22.40
C ASN A 304 -12.11 6.41 23.93
N GLU A 305 -11.62 5.37 24.62
CA GLU A 305 -11.46 5.31 26.08
C GLU A 305 -10.44 6.34 26.54
N ILE A 306 -9.27 6.38 25.89
CA ILE A 306 -8.24 7.37 26.20
C ILE A 306 -8.74 8.78 25.93
N GLU A 307 -9.37 9.04 24.78
CA GLU A 307 -9.92 10.36 24.50
C GLU A 307 -11.02 10.70 25.51
N THR A 308 -11.88 9.75 25.91
CA THR A 308 -12.92 9.94 26.95
C THR A 308 -12.32 10.27 28.32
N LEU A 309 -11.31 9.52 28.77
CA LEU A 309 -10.56 9.78 30.01
C LEU A 309 -9.86 11.15 29.95
N ALA A 310 -9.25 11.48 28.81
CA ALA A 310 -8.59 12.78 28.59
C ALA A 310 -9.59 13.93 28.67
N ILE A 311 -10.80 13.77 28.13
CA ILE A 311 -11.89 14.74 28.25
C ILE A 311 -12.34 14.87 29.70
N ALA A 312 -12.59 13.75 30.39
CA ALA A 312 -12.98 13.74 31.80
C ALA A 312 -11.95 14.49 32.66
N GLY A 313 -10.66 14.19 32.47
CA GLY A 313 -9.56 14.87 33.16
C GLY A 313 -9.45 16.35 32.78
N LYS A 314 -9.48 16.68 31.48
CA LYS A 314 -9.40 18.07 30.97
C LYS A 314 -10.49 18.97 31.56
N TYR A 315 -11.68 18.42 31.81
CA TYR A 315 -12.84 19.17 32.33
C TYR A 315 -13.17 18.89 33.81
N ASN A 316 -12.36 18.09 34.52
CA ASN A 316 -12.60 17.66 35.91
C ASN A 316 -13.99 17.01 36.14
N ILE A 317 -14.41 16.12 35.24
CA ILE A 317 -15.67 15.37 35.37
C ILE A 317 -15.46 14.16 36.28
N ASN A 318 -16.34 13.99 37.27
CA ASN A 318 -16.24 12.94 38.29
C ASN A 318 -17.11 11.72 37.94
N THR A 319 -16.83 11.10 36.79
CA THR A 319 -17.45 9.86 36.30
C THR A 319 -16.42 8.74 36.35
N ASN A 320 -16.80 7.58 36.85
CA ASN A 320 -15.93 6.40 36.82
C ASN A 320 -15.96 5.81 35.41
N ILE A 321 -14.79 5.78 34.76
CA ILE A 321 -14.65 5.29 33.38
C ILE A 321 -13.90 3.95 33.41
N HIS A 322 -14.54 2.93 32.84
CA HIS A 322 -14.06 1.56 32.76
C HIS A 322 -13.74 1.18 31.32
N GLY A 323 -12.80 0.29 31.13
CA GLY A 323 -12.41 -0.18 29.81
C GLY A 323 -11.17 -1.03 29.85
N LYS A 324 -10.24 -0.79 28.95
CA LYS A 324 -8.98 -1.52 28.88
C LYS A 324 -8.01 -1.09 29.98
N ARG A 325 -8.04 0.18 30.40
CA ARG A 325 -7.04 0.78 31.30
C ARG A 325 -7.12 0.30 32.74
N ASP A 326 -8.30 -0.11 33.19
CA ASP A 326 -8.52 -0.72 34.50
C ASP A 326 -8.60 -2.26 34.42
N SER A 327 -8.24 -2.83 33.27
CA SER A 327 -8.34 -4.26 32.98
C SER A 327 -9.77 -4.82 33.03
N THR A 328 -10.79 -3.97 32.91
CA THR A 328 -12.17 -4.41 32.72
C THR A 328 -12.34 -5.11 31.38
N LEU A 329 -11.60 -4.69 30.35
CA LEU A 329 -11.52 -5.30 29.02
C LEU A 329 -10.06 -5.55 28.59
N PRO A 330 -9.80 -6.53 27.69
CA PRO A 330 -8.45 -6.80 27.20
C PRO A 330 -7.99 -5.83 26.09
N GLU A 331 -6.69 -5.52 26.04
CA GLU A 331 -6.08 -4.69 24.98
C GLU A 331 -5.69 -5.47 23.72
N THR A 332 -5.90 -6.77 23.74
CA THR A 332 -5.43 -7.66 22.69
C THR A 332 -6.54 -8.56 22.24
N PHE A 333 -6.47 -8.93 20.98
CA PHE A 333 -7.43 -9.80 20.30
C PHE A 333 -8.81 -9.16 20.10
N GLU A 334 -9.63 -9.86 19.32
CA GLU A 334 -11.01 -9.49 19.05
C GLU A 334 -11.88 -9.70 20.30
N TYR A 335 -12.88 -8.86 20.47
CA TYR A 335 -13.84 -9.04 21.56
C TYR A 335 -14.85 -10.13 21.24
N THR A 336 -15.41 -10.72 22.29
CA THR A 336 -16.50 -11.68 22.22
C THR A 336 -17.63 -11.22 23.14
N PRO A 337 -18.88 -11.68 22.92
CA PRO A 337 -19.98 -11.42 23.85
C PRO A 337 -19.64 -11.82 25.29
N ASP A 338 -18.85 -12.89 25.50
CA ASP A 338 -18.42 -13.33 26.84
C ASP A 338 -17.54 -12.29 27.54
N ILE A 339 -16.59 -11.69 26.83
CA ILE A 339 -15.74 -10.61 27.35
C ILE A 339 -16.59 -9.40 27.77
N ILE A 340 -17.58 -9.02 26.94
CA ILE A 340 -18.47 -7.90 27.23
C ILE A 340 -19.43 -8.22 28.39
N PHE A 341 -19.93 -9.44 28.46
CA PHE A 341 -20.77 -9.94 29.54
C PHE A 341 -20.02 -9.85 30.88
N ASP A 342 -18.81 -10.38 30.94
CA ASP A 342 -17.96 -10.34 32.15
C ASP A 342 -17.69 -8.91 32.62
N ALA A 343 -17.49 -7.98 31.67
CA ALA A 343 -17.31 -6.58 31.97
C ALA A 343 -18.58 -5.93 32.54
N LEU A 344 -19.75 -6.17 31.94
CA LEU A 344 -21.01 -5.58 32.40
C LEU A 344 -21.51 -6.16 33.73
N GLN A 345 -21.20 -7.41 34.04
CA GLN A 345 -21.52 -7.99 35.36
C GLN A 345 -20.82 -7.29 36.52
N LYS A 346 -19.62 -6.74 36.27
CA LYS A 346 -18.88 -5.95 37.27
C LYS A 346 -19.55 -4.59 37.54
N LEU A 347 -20.38 -4.11 36.61
CA LEU A 347 -20.96 -2.76 36.60
C LEU A 347 -22.48 -2.75 36.84
N THR A 348 -23.17 -3.85 36.55
CA THR A 348 -24.63 -3.99 36.67
C THR A 348 -24.97 -5.36 37.25
N GLU A 349 -25.97 -5.42 38.13
CA GLU A 349 -26.39 -6.68 38.76
C GLU A 349 -27.39 -7.44 37.88
N PHE A 350 -26.95 -8.55 37.26
CA PHE A 350 -27.82 -9.47 36.51
C PHE A 350 -27.28 -10.92 36.53
N GLU A 351 -28.17 -11.91 36.33
CA GLU A 351 -27.86 -13.34 36.50
C GLU A 351 -26.91 -13.91 35.41
N ASP A 352 -25.88 -14.69 35.81
CA ASP A 352 -25.08 -15.50 34.87
C ASP A 352 -25.77 -16.82 34.51
N ASN A 353 -26.09 -16.98 33.23
CA ASN A 353 -26.73 -18.18 32.70
C ASN A 353 -25.79 -18.98 31.75
N ARG A 354 -24.47 -18.73 31.73
CA ARG A 354 -23.48 -19.41 30.86
C ARG A 354 -22.90 -20.70 31.46
N ASN A 355 -22.30 -21.56 30.62
CA ASN A 355 -21.59 -22.80 31.03
C ASN A 355 -20.10 -22.52 31.38
N SER A 356 -19.45 -23.32 32.26
CA SER A 356 -18.07 -23.09 32.75
C SER A 356 -16.92 -23.39 31.74
N PRO A 357 -15.75 -22.69 31.77
CA PRO A 357 -14.59 -22.90 30.86
C PRO A 357 -13.65 -24.10 31.18
N ASN A 358 -12.77 -24.50 30.25
CA ASN A 358 -11.71 -25.54 30.37
C ASN A 358 -10.33 -24.97 30.83
N GLU A 359 -9.39 -25.80 31.35
CA GLU A 359 -8.04 -25.40 31.86
C GLU A 359 -6.92 -25.18 30.78
N ALA A 360 -5.88 -24.37 31.07
CA ALA A 360 -4.79 -23.93 30.16
C ALA A 360 -3.48 -24.80 30.16
N SER A 361 -2.65 -24.76 29.09
CA SER A 361 -1.47 -25.63 28.83
C SER A 361 -0.09 -25.04 29.21
N SER A 362 0.95 -25.87 29.43
CA SER A 362 2.27 -25.52 30.02
C SER A 362 3.48 -25.44 29.05
N ILE A 363 3.29 -25.44 27.73
CA ILE A 363 4.39 -25.51 26.73
C ILE A 363 4.75 -24.12 26.18
N GLU A 364 6.03 -23.73 26.23
CA GLU A 364 6.55 -22.46 25.66
C GLU A 364 6.79 -22.58 24.14
N LEU A 365 6.36 -21.58 23.36
CA LEU A 365 6.32 -21.66 21.89
C LEU A 365 7.50 -20.91 21.22
N PRO A 366 8.14 -21.47 20.18
CA PRO A 366 9.26 -20.82 19.48
C PRO A 366 8.83 -19.65 18.58
N SER A 367 9.72 -18.67 18.40
CA SER A 367 9.55 -17.52 17.47
C SER A 367 9.49 -17.97 16.01
N ARG A 368 8.66 -17.28 15.21
CA ARG A 368 8.35 -17.66 13.81
C ARG A 368 8.68 -16.49 12.86
N PRO A 369 9.94 -16.33 12.41
CA PRO A 369 10.27 -15.32 11.42
C PRO A 369 9.54 -15.57 10.11
N ALA A 370 9.18 -14.50 9.40
CA ALA A 370 8.48 -14.59 8.12
C ALA A 370 9.44 -15.11 7.04
N THR A 371 9.41 -16.42 6.80
CA THR A 371 10.28 -17.10 5.82
C THR A 371 9.46 -17.84 4.77
N LEU A 372 10.00 -17.94 3.56
CA LEU A 372 9.43 -18.79 2.51
C LEU A 372 9.53 -20.26 2.92
N CYS A 373 8.42 -21.00 2.77
CA CYS A 373 8.33 -22.42 3.10
C CYS A 373 9.44 -23.26 2.44
N SER A 374 9.77 -24.43 3.02
CA SER A 374 10.68 -25.40 2.41
C SER A 374 10.26 -25.71 0.97
N GLY A 375 11.18 -25.58 0.03
CA GLY A 375 10.90 -25.82 -1.40
C GLY A 375 9.81 -24.91 -2.00
N CYS A 376 9.59 -23.71 -1.46
CA CYS A 376 8.72 -22.72 -2.08
C CYS A 376 9.24 -22.35 -3.48
N PRO A 377 8.39 -22.27 -4.52
CA PRO A 377 8.82 -21.90 -5.86
C PRO A 377 9.38 -20.47 -5.96
N HIS A 378 8.84 -19.52 -5.18
CA HIS A 378 9.34 -18.13 -5.17
C HIS A 378 10.81 -18.04 -4.77
N ARG A 379 11.27 -18.95 -3.90
CA ARG A 379 12.66 -19.06 -3.48
C ARG A 379 13.58 -19.31 -4.68
N ALA A 380 13.19 -20.23 -5.54
CA ALA A 380 13.95 -20.58 -6.73
C ALA A 380 13.91 -19.44 -7.77
N SER A 381 12.76 -18.75 -7.90
CA SER A 381 12.64 -17.53 -8.72
C SER A 381 13.58 -16.41 -8.25
N TYR A 382 13.68 -16.14 -6.95
CA TYR A 382 14.56 -15.10 -6.42
C TYR A 382 16.03 -15.45 -6.51
N TYR A 383 16.39 -16.72 -6.23
CA TYR A 383 17.74 -17.21 -6.43
C TYR A 383 18.17 -17.04 -7.89
N ALA A 384 17.32 -17.45 -8.85
CA ALA A 384 17.60 -17.30 -10.27
C ALA A 384 17.73 -15.83 -10.71
N ALA A 385 16.88 -14.93 -10.17
CA ALA A 385 17.00 -13.50 -10.43
C ALA A 385 18.35 -12.96 -9.96
N ARG A 386 18.79 -13.33 -8.76
CA ARG A 386 20.05 -12.86 -8.17
C ARG A 386 21.25 -13.36 -8.98
N GLU A 387 21.28 -14.63 -9.32
CA GLU A 387 22.36 -15.20 -10.15
C GLU A 387 22.38 -14.60 -11.57
N ALA A 388 21.21 -14.28 -12.16
CA ALA A 388 21.15 -13.59 -13.45
C ALA A 388 21.75 -12.18 -13.36
N ILE A 389 21.34 -11.39 -12.36
CA ILE A 389 21.87 -10.05 -12.07
C ILE A 389 23.39 -10.10 -11.88
N ASP A 390 23.86 -10.97 -10.99
CA ASP A 390 25.29 -11.14 -10.69
C ASP A 390 26.07 -11.52 -11.96
N SER A 391 25.54 -12.41 -12.79
CA SER A 391 26.21 -12.86 -14.03
C SER A 391 26.27 -11.80 -15.13
N LEU A 392 25.35 -10.84 -15.12
CA LEU A 392 25.32 -9.72 -16.05
C LEU A 392 26.14 -8.51 -15.54
N ASN A 393 26.73 -8.60 -14.34
CA ASN A 393 27.38 -7.49 -13.63
C ASN A 393 26.46 -6.26 -13.53
N LEU A 394 25.17 -6.52 -13.33
CA LEU A 394 24.20 -5.49 -12.99
C LEU A 394 24.28 -5.33 -11.47
N ASP A 395 25.28 -4.61 -10.98
CA ASP A 395 25.52 -4.43 -9.54
C ASP A 395 24.23 -4.04 -8.76
N LEU A 396 24.26 -4.24 -7.44
CA LEU A 396 23.18 -4.14 -6.42
C LEU A 396 22.25 -2.89 -6.44
N GLU A 397 22.37 -1.99 -7.42
CA GLU A 397 21.56 -0.78 -7.62
C GLU A 397 20.32 -1.01 -8.51
N SER A 398 19.99 -2.27 -8.83
CA SER A 398 18.75 -2.59 -9.53
C SER A 398 17.52 -2.30 -8.67
N ILE A 399 16.47 -1.78 -9.31
CA ILE A 399 15.23 -1.40 -8.66
C ILE A 399 14.30 -2.62 -8.70
N HIS A 400 13.74 -2.97 -7.55
CA HIS A 400 12.91 -4.15 -7.35
C HIS A 400 11.55 -3.77 -6.76
N PRO A 401 10.65 -3.15 -7.56
CA PRO A 401 9.30 -2.88 -7.09
C PRO A 401 8.57 -4.17 -6.76
N SER A 402 7.91 -4.22 -5.60
CA SER A 402 7.17 -5.39 -5.12
C SER A 402 5.81 -4.98 -4.56
N ASP A 403 4.90 -5.94 -4.46
CA ASP A 403 3.61 -5.78 -3.76
C ASP A 403 3.59 -6.54 -2.42
N ILE A 404 2.44 -6.51 -1.72
CA ILE A 404 2.21 -7.23 -0.46
C ILE A 404 1.74 -8.68 -0.68
N GLY A 405 2.50 -9.66 -0.18
CA GLY A 405 2.20 -11.09 -0.26
C GLY A 405 3.42 -11.97 0.09
N CYS A 406 3.36 -13.29 -0.18
CA CYS A 406 4.51 -14.19 0.08
C CYS A 406 5.80 -13.74 -0.62
N TYR A 407 5.65 -13.03 -1.73
CA TYR A 407 6.74 -12.50 -2.53
C TYR A 407 7.38 -11.26 -1.89
N THR A 408 6.72 -10.52 -1.00
CA THR A 408 7.36 -9.47 -0.16
C THR A 408 8.52 -10.04 0.67
N LEU A 409 8.45 -11.31 1.06
CA LEU A 409 9.49 -11.98 1.85
C LEU A 409 10.84 -12.10 1.11
N GLY A 410 10.88 -11.79 -0.20
CA GLY A 410 12.11 -11.63 -0.98
C GLY A 410 12.97 -10.42 -0.57
N ILE A 411 12.47 -9.53 0.29
CA ILE A 411 13.25 -8.41 0.86
C ILE A 411 14.42 -8.89 1.73
N ALA A 412 14.25 -10.02 2.42
CA ALA A 412 15.25 -10.52 3.36
C ALA A 412 16.50 -11.06 2.62
N PRO A 413 17.69 -10.96 3.23
CA PRO A 413 18.86 -11.70 2.77
C PRO A 413 18.55 -13.20 2.65
N PRO A 414 19.11 -13.90 1.64
CA PRO A 414 20.11 -13.42 0.68
C PRO A 414 19.53 -12.75 -0.56
N TYR A 415 18.21 -12.70 -0.73
CA TYR A 415 17.60 -12.32 -2.01
C TYR A 415 17.67 -10.83 -2.26
N LYS A 416 17.24 -10.00 -1.29
CA LYS A 416 17.12 -8.53 -1.46
C LYS A 416 16.44 -8.14 -2.79
N MET A 417 15.36 -8.83 -3.14
CA MET A 417 14.62 -8.67 -4.41
C MET A 417 13.31 -7.88 -4.24
N ALA A 418 13.26 -6.99 -3.25
CA ALA A 418 12.18 -6.05 -3.03
C ALA A 418 12.75 -4.82 -2.31
N ASN A 419 12.78 -3.65 -2.97
CA ASN A 419 13.31 -2.40 -2.40
C ASN A 419 12.40 -1.18 -2.61
N TYR A 420 11.23 -1.36 -3.22
CA TYR A 420 10.18 -0.34 -3.29
C TYR A 420 8.81 -1.01 -3.23
N LEU A 421 7.95 -0.63 -2.28
CA LEU A 421 6.61 -1.18 -2.13
C LEU A 421 5.65 -0.10 -1.66
N MET A 422 4.62 0.16 -2.45
CA MET A 422 3.63 1.21 -2.15
C MET A 422 2.30 0.61 -1.67
N SER A 423 1.73 -0.32 -2.41
CA SER A 423 0.45 -0.94 -2.07
C SER A 423 0.21 -2.21 -2.89
N MET A 424 -0.89 -2.93 -2.66
CA MET A 424 -1.18 -4.17 -3.39
C MET A 424 -1.45 -3.88 -4.88
N GLY A 425 -0.57 -4.37 -5.76
CA GLY A 425 -0.65 -4.23 -7.22
C GLY A 425 -0.02 -2.96 -7.77
N ALA A 426 0.77 -2.24 -6.96
CA ALA A 426 1.51 -1.04 -7.33
C ALA A 426 2.87 -1.30 -8.00
N SER A 427 3.44 -2.51 -7.89
CA SER A 427 4.77 -2.82 -8.41
C SER A 427 4.94 -2.49 -9.91
N VAL A 428 3.91 -2.76 -10.71
CA VAL A 428 3.90 -2.50 -12.16
C VAL A 428 3.80 -0.99 -12.46
N GLY A 429 2.94 -0.24 -11.73
CA GLY A 429 2.78 1.20 -11.94
C GLY A 429 4.00 1.99 -11.50
N THR A 430 4.61 1.59 -10.38
CA THR A 430 5.86 2.19 -9.88
C THR A 430 7.04 1.89 -10.83
N SER A 431 7.09 0.69 -11.42
CA SER A 431 8.05 0.37 -12.48
C SER A 431 7.92 1.28 -13.70
N CYS A 432 6.71 1.73 -14.03
CA CYS A 432 6.49 2.69 -15.11
C CYS A 432 7.14 4.05 -14.80
N GLY A 433 6.98 4.56 -13.58
CA GLY A 433 7.61 5.83 -13.17
C GLY A 433 9.13 5.74 -13.10
N PHE A 434 9.69 4.67 -12.54
CA PHE A 434 11.13 4.43 -12.57
C PHE A 434 11.67 4.37 -14.00
N SER A 435 11.01 3.64 -14.90
CA SER A 435 11.43 3.53 -16.30
C SER A 435 11.47 4.88 -17.04
N LYS A 436 10.73 5.90 -16.58
CA LYS A 436 10.71 7.23 -17.19
C LYS A 436 11.59 8.25 -16.47
N SER A 437 12.08 7.91 -15.28
CA SER A 437 12.87 8.81 -14.44
C SER A 437 14.33 8.36 -14.28
N THR A 438 14.64 7.08 -14.51
CA THR A 438 16.00 6.54 -14.47
C THR A 438 16.48 6.18 -15.89
N GLN A 439 17.80 6.14 -16.08
CA GLN A 439 18.42 5.86 -17.39
C GLN A 439 19.06 4.47 -17.44
N ASP A 440 19.87 4.12 -16.42
CA ASP A 440 20.75 2.95 -16.46
C ASP A 440 20.46 1.93 -15.34
N GLN A 441 19.43 2.14 -14.51
CA GLN A 441 19.06 1.21 -13.43
C GLN A 441 18.10 0.11 -13.93
N PRO A 442 18.47 -1.18 -13.88
CA PRO A 442 17.57 -2.27 -14.25
C PRO A 442 16.38 -2.35 -13.30
N ILE A 443 15.18 -2.58 -13.84
CA ILE A 443 13.94 -2.65 -13.06
C ILE A 443 13.36 -4.07 -13.17
N ILE A 444 13.25 -4.76 -12.03
CA ILE A 444 12.64 -6.10 -11.92
C ILE A 444 11.47 -6.05 -10.93
N SER A 445 10.26 -6.08 -11.46
CA SER A 445 9.02 -6.00 -10.69
C SER A 445 8.53 -7.39 -10.30
N PHE A 446 8.10 -7.57 -9.05
CA PHE A 446 7.53 -8.84 -8.57
C PHE A 446 6.08 -8.68 -8.12
N ILE A 447 5.20 -9.54 -8.64
CA ILE A 447 3.76 -9.56 -8.31
C ILE A 447 3.25 -11.00 -8.21
N GLY A 448 2.35 -11.28 -7.27
CA GLY A 448 1.63 -12.57 -7.20
C GLY A 448 0.51 -12.68 -8.24
N ASP A 449 0.06 -13.89 -8.57
CA ASP A 449 -1.08 -14.11 -9.48
C ASP A 449 -2.37 -13.43 -9.02
N SER A 450 -2.77 -13.61 -7.77
CA SER A 450 -3.99 -12.98 -7.24
C SER A 450 -3.87 -11.45 -7.23
N THR A 451 -2.71 -10.92 -6.85
CA THR A 451 -2.42 -9.48 -6.87
C THR A 451 -2.38 -8.91 -8.29
N PHE A 452 -1.91 -9.69 -9.26
CA PHE A 452 -1.94 -9.33 -10.67
C PHE A 452 -3.38 -9.12 -11.15
N PHE A 453 -4.29 -10.04 -10.82
CA PHE A 453 -5.72 -9.87 -11.11
C PHE A 453 -6.36 -8.71 -10.34
N HIS A 454 -5.93 -8.46 -9.11
CA HIS A 454 -6.47 -7.39 -8.25
C HIS A 454 -6.23 -6.00 -8.85
N ALA A 455 -4.98 -5.65 -9.13
CA ALA A 455 -4.64 -4.31 -9.61
C ALA A 455 -3.40 -4.25 -10.52
N GLY A 456 -2.78 -5.38 -10.88
CA GLY A 456 -1.61 -5.40 -11.77
C GLY A 456 -1.92 -5.27 -13.26
N ILE A 457 -3.16 -5.54 -13.69
CA ILE A 457 -3.56 -5.47 -15.11
C ILE A 457 -3.61 -4.02 -15.64
N PRO A 458 -4.31 -3.06 -14.98
CA PRO A 458 -4.32 -1.68 -15.45
C PRO A 458 -2.92 -1.05 -15.65
N PRO A 459 -1.98 -1.11 -14.67
CA PRO A 459 -0.64 -0.58 -14.89
C PRO A 459 0.15 -1.35 -15.96
N LEU A 460 -0.15 -2.63 -16.22
CA LEU A 460 0.51 -3.34 -17.33
C LEU A 460 0.03 -2.83 -18.70
N ILE A 461 -1.26 -2.49 -18.83
CA ILE A 461 -1.77 -1.79 -20.02
C ILE A 461 -1.08 -0.43 -20.15
N ASN A 462 -0.95 0.31 -19.04
CA ASN A 462 -0.24 1.58 -19.00
C ASN A 462 1.21 1.46 -19.49
N ALA A 463 1.92 0.47 -18.99
CA ALA A 463 3.31 0.18 -19.32
C ALA A 463 3.53 -0.02 -20.82
N VAL A 464 2.69 -0.86 -21.44
CA VAL A 464 2.77 -1.13 -22.89
C VAL A 464 2.43 0.12 -23.70
N HIS A 465 1.35 0.82 -23.34
CA HIS A 465 0.91 2.03 -24.03
C HIS A 465 2.00 3.12 -24.01
N ASN A 466 2.61 3.34 -22.83
CA ASN A 466 3.62 4.36 -22.60
C ASN A 466 5.06 3.90 -22.91
N LYS A 467 5.23 2.69 -23.45
CA LYS A 467 6.53 2.13 -23.86
C LYS A 467 7.56 2.18 -22.73
N THR A 468 7.20 1.66 -21.57
CA THR A 468 8.13 1.53 -20.44
C THR A 468 9.01 0.29 -20.62
N LYS A 469 10.14 0.28 -19.90
CA LYS A 469 11.14 -0.78 -19.94
C LYS A 469 11.39 -1.31 -18.55
N PHE A 470 10.94 -2.53 -18.29
CA PHE A 470 11.19 -3.28 -17.06
C PHE A 470 10.84 -4.75 -17.27
N THR A 471 11.39 -5.62 -16.42
CA THR A 471 11.01 -7.04 -16.34
C THR A 471 9.96 -7.23 -15.26
N LEU A 472 8.80 -7.78 -15.62
CA LEU A 472 7.75 -8.18 -14.69
C LEU A 472 7.81 -9.68 -14.45
N VAL A 473 7.90 -10.08 -13.18
CA VAL A 473 7.83 -11.46 -12.74
C VAL A 473 6.50 -11.70 -12.05
N ILE A 474 5.62 -12.43 -12.73
CA ILE A 474 4.35 -12.89 -12.17
C ILE A 474 4.57 -14.26 -11.52
N LEU A 475 4.48 -14.28 -10.20
CA LEU A 475 4.69 -15.45 -9.37
C LEU A 475 3.37 -16.21 -9.20
N ASP A 476 3.02 -17.03 -10.21
CA ASP A 476 1.78 -17.83 -10.26
C ASP A 476 1.89 -19.10 -9.41
N ASN A 477 1.52 -18.96 -8.14
CA ASN A 477 1.45 -20.07 -7.19
C ASN A 477 0.04 -20.69 -7.04
N ARG A 478 -0.94 -20.20 -7.81
CA ARG A 478 -2.31 -20.71 -7.91
C ARG A 478 -3.15 -20.50 -6.65
N ILE A 479 -2.78 -19.60 -5.74
CA ILE A 479 -3.48 -19.41 -4.46
C ILE A 479 -3.26 -18.03 -3.85
N THR A 480 -4.30 -17.46 -3.23
CA THR A 480 -4.12 -16.29 -2.34
C THR A 480 -3.65 -16.78 -0.96
N ALA A 481 -2.35 -17.05 -0.85
CA ALA A 481 -1.78 -17.84 0.26
C ALA A 481 -1.90 -17.19 1.65
N MET A 482 -1.44 -15.94 1.82
CA MET A 482 -1.30 -15.32 3.15
C MET A 482 -2.62 -14.97 3.82
N THR A 483 -3.71 -14.86 3.06
CA THR A 483 -5.03 -14.47 3.57
C THR A 483 -5.88 -15.66 3.99
N GLY A 484 -5.38 -16.90 3.89
CA GLY A 484 -6.11 -18.11 4.25
C GLY A 484 -6.31 -19.12 3.11
N GLY A 485 -5.72 -18.88 1.94
CA GLY A 485 -5.70 -19.86 0.85
C GLY A 485 -6.93 -19.80 -0.07
N GLN A 486 -7.51 -18.62 -0.23
CA GLN A 486 -8.68 -18.40 -1.07
C GLN A 486 -8.37 -18.66 -2.55
N THR A 487 -9.42 -19.00 -3.29
CA THR A 487 -9.42 -19.11 -4.75
C THR A 487 -9.14 -17.74 -5.38
N ASN A 488 -8.68 -17.73 -6.63
CA ASN A 488 -8.46 -16.51 -7.41
C ASN A 488 -8.82 -16.76 -8.89
N PRO A 489 -8.97 -15.71 -9.72
CA PRO A 489 -9.39 -15.87 -11.11
C PRO A 489 -8.48 -16.76 -11.97
N GLY A 490 -7.25 -17.04 -11.54
CA GLY A 490 -6.32 -17.90 -12.24
C GLY A 490 -6.66 -19.39 -12.16
N ILE A 491 -7.57 -19.83 -11.29
CA ILE A 491 -7.88 -21.25 -11.07
C ILE A 491 -9.31 -21.61 -11.52
N PRO A 492 -9.60 -22.89 -11.86
CA PRO A 492 -10.88 -23.25 -12.47
C PRO A 492 -11.99 -23.51 -11.45
N VAL A 493 -12.05 -22.69 -10.40
CA VAL A 493 -13.05 -22.81 -9.32
C VAL A 493 -13.43 -21.41 -8.83
N ASP A 494 -14.72 -21.15 -8.66
CA ASP A 494 -15.21 -19.85 -8.19
C ASP A 494 -15.25 -19.73 -6.65
N GLY A 495 -15.90 -18.69 -6.14
CA GLY A 495 -16.07 -18.47 -4.70
C GLY A 495 -17.11 -19.37 -4.04
N MET A 496 -17.96 -20.05 -4.81
CA MET A 496 -18.95 -21.01 -4.32
C MET A 496 -18.39 -22.44 -4.28
N GLY A 497 -17.26 -22.66 -4.95
CA GLY A 497 -16.62 -23.98 -5.07
C GLY A 497 -17.03 -24.74 -6.33
N ASP A 498 -17.75 -24.10 -7.25
CA ASP A 498 -18.17 -24.68 -8.52
C ASP A 498 -17.08 -24.52 -9.59
N ASP A 499 -17.12 -25.37 -10.62
CA ASP A 499 -16.25 -25.27 -11.78
C ASP A 499 -16.40 -23.90 -12.45
N ALA A 500 -15.28 -23.20 -12.64
CA ALA A 500 -15.26 -21.87 -13.22
C ALA A 500 -14.17 -21.73 -14.29
N PRO A 501 -14.26 -20.77 -15.21
CA PRO A 501 -13.20 -20.50 -16.16
C PRO A 501 -11.93 -19.99 -15.45
N ALA A 502 -10.81 -20.67 -15.64
CA ALA A 502 -9.51 -20.17 -15.23
C ALA A 502 -8.99 -19.12 -16.22
N ILE A 503 -8.74 -17.90 -15.76
CA ILE A 503 -8.17 -16.84 -16.59
C ILE A 503 -6.67 -17.10 -16.78
N SER A 504 -6.25 -17.23 -18.04
CA SER A 504 -4.84 -17.42 -18.38
C SER A 504 -4.09 -16.10 -18.33
N ILE A 505 -3.20 -15.97 -17.34
CA ILE A 505 -2.27 -14.83 -17.23
C ILE A 505 -1.44 -14.69 -18.52
N GLU A 506 -0.94 -15.79 -19.08
CA GLU A 506 -0.14 -15.76 -20.31
C GLU A 506 -0.93 -15.22 -21.50
N ALA A 507 -2.17 -15.65 -21.68
CA ALA A 507 -3.02 -15.17 -22.75
C ALA A 507 -3.37 -13.69 -22.56
N LEU A 508 -3.67 -13.29 -21.32
CA LEU A 508 -3.99 -11.91 -20.97
C LEU A 508 -2.79 -10.97 -21.24
N VAL A 509 -1.61 -11.31 -20.74
CA VAL A 509 -0.36 -10.56 -20.97
C VAL A 509 -0.06 -10.44 -22.47
N LYS A 510 -0.19 -11.53 -23.24
CA LYS A 510 -0.02 -11.50 -24.70
C LYS A 510 -1.05 -10.59 -25.37
N SER A 511 -2.31 -10.63 -24.93
CA SER A 511 -3.40 -9.81 -25.51
C SER A 511 -3.22 -8.31 -25.28
N ILE A 512 -2.51 -7.90 -24.22
CA ILE A 512 -2.15 -6.50 -23.97
C ILE A 512 -1.10 -5.99 -24.97
N GLY A 513 -0.39 -6.89 -25.67
CA GLY A 513 0.58 -6.55 -26.72
C GLY A 513 2.05 -6.74 -26.32
N ILE A 514 2.32 -7.53 -25.28
CA ILE A 514 3.68 -7.77 -24.79
C ILE A 514 4.39 -8.78 -25.68
N GLY A 515 5.53 -8.36 -26.25
CA GLY A 515 6.31 -9.16 -27.19
C GLY A 515 7.14 -10.27 -26.53
N PHE A 516 7.63 -10.06 -25.31
CA PHE A 516 8.38 -11.06 -24.55
C PHE A 516 7.53 -11.63 -23.41
N VAL A 517 7.07 -12.87 -23.58
CA VAL A 517 6.32 -13.61 -22.54
C VAL A 517 6.90 -15.01 -22.43
N LYS A 518 7.51 -15.33 -21.29
CA LYS A 518 8.04 -16.67 -20.98
C LYS A 518 7.33 -17.23 -19.76
N LYS A 519 6.70 -18.39 -19.91
CA LYS A 519 6.13 -19.15 -18.79
C LYS A 519 7.10 -20.26 -18.43
N VAL A 520 7.63 -20.22 -17.22
CA VAL A 520 8.72 -21.10 -16.76
C VAL A 520 8.31 -21.77 -15.47
N ASN A 521 8.76 -23.01 -15.27
CA ASN A 521 8.70 -23.64 -13.96
C ASN A 521 9.88 -23.12 -13.12
N PRO A 522 9.66 -22.34 -12.05
CA PRO A 522 10.74 -21.78 -11.25
C PRO A 522 11.63 -22.82 -10.58
N LEU A 523 11.21 -24.09 -10.49
CA LEU A 523 12.07 -25.16 -9.99
C LEU A 523 13.15 -25.62 -11.00
N ASP A 524 13.05 -25.26 -12.27
CA ASP A 524 14.15 -25.35 -13.24
C ASP A 524 15.00 -24.08 -13.13
N VAL A 525 15.97 -24.09 -12.22
CA VAL A 525 16.74 -22.90 -11.88
C VAL A 525 17.59 -22.44 -13.07
N LYS A 526 18.12 -23.39 -13.85
CA LYS A 526 18.95 -23.09 -15.00
C LYS A 526 18.14 -22.39 -16.08
N GLU A 527 16.97 -22.92 -16.44
CA GLU A 527 16.07 -22.26 -17.39
C GLU A 527 15.63 -20.88 -16.87
N MET A 528 15.30 -20.78 -15.58
CA MET A 528 14.87 -19.52 -14.97
C MET A 528 15.96 -18.44 -15.05
N ILE A 529 17.23 -18.77 -14.78
CA ILE A 529 18.37 -17.84 -14.90
C ILE A 529 18.50 -17.33 -16.34
N GLU A 530 18.45 -18.22 -17.33
CA GLU A 530 18.59 -17.82 -18.74
C GLU A 530 17.41 -16.96 -19.20
N VAL A 531 16.18 -17.28 -18.77
CA VAL A 531 15.00 -16.46 -19.06
C VAL A 531 15.08 -15.08 -18.41
N TYR A 532 15.64 -14.95 -17.20
CA TYR A 532 15.92 -13.65 -16.61
C TYR A 532 16.91 -12.84 -17.43
N LYS A 533 18.01 -13.46 -17.89
CA LYS A 533 19.00 -12.78 -18.74
C LYS A 533 18.37 -12.29 -20.04
N GLU A 534 17.60 -13.13 -20.73
CA GLU A 534 16.86 -12.76 -21.94
C GLU A 534 15.86 -11.61 -21.66
N ALA A 535 15.16 -11.66 -20.53
CA ALA A 535 14.15 -10.66 -20.16
C ALA A 535 14.77 -9.30 -19.83
N LEU A 536 15.94 -9.29 -19.17
CA LEU A 536 16.68 -8.08 -18.80
C LEU A 536 17.31 -7.39 -20.01
N ASP A 537 17.69 -8.15 -21.05
CA ASP A 537 18.22 -7.61 -22.32
C ASP A 537 17.10 -7.05 -23.23
N TYR A 538 15.85 -7.46 -23.01
CA TYR A 538 14.72 -7.06 -23.85
C TYR A 538 14.40 -5.55 -23.76
N ASP A 539 14.28 -4.90 -24.93
CA ASP A 539 13.96 -3.47 -25.01
C ASP A 539 12.44 -3.22 -24.96
N GLY A 540 11.93 -3.11 -23.74
CA GLY A 540 10.52 -2.83 -23.44
C GLY A 540 10.06 -3.58 -22.20
N VAL A 541 8.76 -3.81 -22.09
CA VAL A 541 8.19 -4.64 -21.03
C VAL A 541 8.43 -6.12 -21.38
N SER A 542 9.15 -6.84 -20.53
CA SER A 542 9.29 -8.29 -20.59
C SER A 542 8.54 -8.96 -19.44
N VAL A 543 7.84 -10.06 -19.69
CA VAL A 543 7.06 -10.77 -18.66
C VAL A 543 7.51 -12.21 -18.51
N ILE A 544 7.86 -12.57 -17.27
CA ILE A 544 8.14 -13.94 -16.84
C ILE A 544 6.98 -14.41 -15.96
N ILE A 545 6.34 -15.51 -16.34
CA ILE A 545 5.29 -16.16 -15.55
C ILE A 545 5.92 -17.39 -14.89
N ALA A 546 6.36 -17.22 -13.65
CA ALA A 546 6.93 -18.29 -12.83
C ALA A 546 5.80 -19.12 -12.23
N LYS A 547 5.37 -20.15 -12.97
CA LYS A 547 4.18 -20.93 -12.65
C LYS A 547 4.52 -22.24 -11.93
N TYR A 548 4.12 -22.34 -10.67
CA TYR A 548 4.23 -23.58 -9.90
C TYR A 548 3.29 -23.59 -8.71
N PRO A 549 2.46 -24.63 -8.50
CA PRO A 549 1.47 -24.63 -7.43
C PRO A 549 2.13 -24.52 -6.04
N CYS A 550 1.51 -23.73 -5.17
CA CYS A 550 1.95 -23.59 -3.78
C CYS A 550 1.97 -24.95 -3.07
N ASN A 551 2.98 -25.18 -2.22
CA ASN A 551 3.11 -26.41 -1.45
C ASN A 551 1.90 -26.69 -0.55
N LEU A 552 1.13 -25.66 -0.19
CA LEU A 552 -0.11 -25.79 0.60
C LEU A 552 -1.20 -26.57 -0.15
N ILE A 553 -1.28 -26.43 -1.47
CA ILE A 553 -2.25 -27.14 -2.33
C ILE A 553 -1.61 -28.31 -3.08
N ASN A 554 -0.28 -28.34 -3.19
CA ASN A 554 0.44 -29.38 -3.93
C ASN A 554 0.86 -30.61 -3.10
N LYS A 555 0.26 -30.82 -1.93
CA LYS A 555 0.67 -31.88 -0.98
C LYS A 555 0.67 -33.28 -1.58
N LYS A 556 -0.28 -33.60 -2.48
CA LYS A 556 -0.38 -34.91 -3.12
C LYS A 556 0.84 -35.21 -4.00
N GLN A 557 1.20 -34.30 -4.90
CA GLN A 557 2.37 -34.49 -5.79
C GLN A 557 3.67 -34.55 -5.00
N ILE A 558 3.79 -33.78 -3.90
CA ILE A 558 4.96 -33.83 -3.03
C ILE A 558 5.11 -35.23 -2.41
N LYS A 559 4.00 -35.85 -1.94
CA LYS A 559 4.00 -37.22 -1.38
C LYS A 559 4.34 -38.29 -2.42
N GLU A 560 3.96 -38.10 -3.67
CA GLU A 560 4.21 -39.05 -4.77
C GLU A 560 5.69 -39.10 -5.20
N ARG A 561 6.53 -38.16 -4.75
CA ARG A 561 7.99 -38.18 -5.01
C ARG A 561 8.66 -39.34 -4.27
N LYS A 562 8.95 -40.41 -5.03
CA LYS A 562 9.68 -41.61 -4.59
C LYS A 562 11.20 -41.41 -4.54
N TYR A 563 11.63 -40.30 -3.96
CA TYR A 563 13.02 -40.05 -3.65
C TYR A 563 13.12 -39.21 -2.38
N SER A 564 14.31 -39.17 -1.80
CA SER A 564 14.74 -38.25 -0.76
C SER A 564 15.85 -37.36 -1.31
N ILE A 565 16.02 -36.18 -0.73
CA ILE A 565 17.22 -35.38 -0.99
C ILE A 565 18.20 -35.69 0.14
N VAL A 566 19.40 -36.11 -0.23
CA VAL A 566 20.46 -36.50 0.71
C VAL A 566 21.71 -35.66 0.46
N VAL A 567 22.50 -35.50 1.52
CA VAL A 567 23.81 -34.84 1.46
C VAL A 567 24.88 -35.91 1.64
N ASP A 568 25.80 -35.98 0.68
CA ASP A 568 27.04 -36.75 0.75
C ASP A 568 28.12 -35.85 1.35
N ASN A 569 28.39 -36.01 2.64
CA ASN A 569 29.36 -35.17 3.36
C ASN A 569 30.80 -35.39 2.88
N ASP A 570 31.13 -36.55 2.27
CA ASP A 570 32.46 -36.79 1.71
C ASP A 570 32.72 -35.96 0.44
N LYS A 571 31.65 -35.61 -0.30
CA LYS A 571 31.70 -34.70 -1.46
C LYS A 571 31.45 -33.23 -1.11
N CYS A 572 31.00 -32.95 0.10
CA CYS A 572 30.67 -31.61 0.52
C CYS A 572 31.95 -30.82 0.78
N VAL A 573 32.11 -29.68 0.10
CA VAL A 573 33.27 -28.78 0.27
C VAL A 573 32.96 -27.59 1.19
N HIS A 574 31.84 -27.62 1.91
CA HIS A 574 31.40 -26.57 2.83
C HIS A 574 31.41 -25.15 2.21
N CYS A 575 31.03 -25.05 0.93
CA CYS A 575 30.92 -23.75 0.23
C CYS A 575 29.71 -22.91 0.66
N ASN A 576 28.83 -23.48 1.49
CA ASN A 576 27.61 -22.88 2.04
C ASN A 576 26.60 -22.25 1.05
N ILE A 577 26.77 -22.37 -0.26
CA ILE A 577 25.81 -21.87 -1.27
C ILE A 577 24.36 -22.31 -0.98
N CYS A 578 24.17 -23.56 -0.55
CA CYS A 578 22.84 -24.10 -0.23
C CYS A 578 22.20 -23.50 1.02
N VAL A 579 23.01 -23.03 1.98
CA VAL A 579 22.59 -22.39 3.24
C VAL A 579 22.51 -20.87 3.08
N ASP A 580 23.52 -20.27 2.47
CA ASP A 580 23.67 -18.81 2.46
C ASP A 580 22.99 -18.17 1.26
N LYS A 581 23.01 -18.80 0.08
CA LYS A 581 22.41 -18.22 -1.15
C LYS A 581 21.02 -18.77 -1.45
N LEU A 582 20.81 -20.09 -1.31
CA LEU A 582 19.48 -20.71 -1.49
C LEU A 582 18.63 -20.67 -0.21
N ALA A 583 19.27 -20.65 0.97
CA ALA A 583 18.66 -20.43 2.29
C ALA A 583 17.44 -21.29 2.66
N CYS A 584 17.29 -22.50 2.09
CA CYS A 584 16.10 -23.32 2.31
C CYS A 584 15.99 -23.71 3.80
N PRO A 585 14.83 -23.53 4.47
CA PRO A 585 14.71 -23.80 5.91
C PRO A 585 14.87 -25.29 6.26
N SER A 586 14.77 -26.17 5.27
CA SER A 586 15.07 -27.59 5.43
C SER A 586 16.55 -27.95 5.37
N ILE A 587 17.44 -27.01 5.07
CA ILE A 587 18.89 -27.23 4.99
C ILE A 587 19.52 -26.51 6.18
N ASN A 588 20.13 -27.28 7.08
CA ASN A 588 20.70 -26.77 8.32
C ASN A 588 22.13 -27.28 8.49
N GLU A 589 22.96 -26.51 9.16
CA GLU A 589 24.25 -26.96 9.64
C GLU A 589 24.10 -27.49 11.07
N ILE A 590 24.41 -28.77 11.26
CA ILE A 590 24.37 -29.44 12.57
C ILE A 590 25.73 -30.08 12.77
N ASP A 591 26.40 -29.74 13.87
CA ASP A 591 27.73 -30.26 14.22
C ASP A 591 28.77 -30.09 13.09
N GLY A 592 28.68 -28.98 12.34
CA GLY A 592 29.56 -28.68 11.21
C GLY A 592 29.23 -29.43 9.92
N MET A 593 28.17 -30.25 9.89
CA MET A 593 27.71 -30.98 8.70
C MET A 593 26.44 -30.38 8.13
N ILE A 594 26.33 -30.34 6.80
CA ILE A 594 25.11 -29.92 6.12
C ILE A 594 24.11 -31.07 6.15
N THR A 595 22.92 -30.81 6.70
CA THR A 595 21.85 -31.78 6.89
C THR A 595 20.57 -31.30 6.23
N ILE A 596 19.71 -32.25 5.84
CA ILE A 596 18.38 -31.97 5.31
C ILE A 596 17.34 -32.58 6.25
N ASP A 597 16.44 -31.75 6.75
CA ASP A 597 15.42 -32.17 7.69
C ASP A 597 14.22 -32.88 7.04
N GLN A 598 13.32 -33.38 7.89
CA GLN A 598 12.14 -34.13 7.43
C GLN A 598 11.02 -33.26 6.86
N VAL A 599 11.04 -31.94 7.07
CA VAL A 599 10.06 -31.03 6.46
C VAL A 599 10.43 -30.66 5.01
N CYS A 600 11.49 -31.27 4.47
CA CYS A 600 11.89 -31.15 3.08
C CYS A 600 10.78 -31.60 2.11
N ASN A 601 10.33 -30.66 1.27
CA ASN A 601 9.35 -30.93 0.22
C ASN A 601 9.94 -31.61 -1.02
N LYS A 602 11.22 -32.02 -1.01
CA LYS A 602 11.86 -32.78 -2.10
C LYS A 602 11.78 -32.07 -3.47
N CYS A 603 11.89 -30.74 -3.50
CA CYS A 603 11.76 -29.96 -4.74
C CYS A 603 12.94 -30.15 -5.72
N GLY A 604 14.12 -30.56 -5.23
CA GLY A 604 15.31 -30.77 -6.05
C GLY A 604 16.02 -29.49 -6.51
N VAL A 605 15.66 -28.32 -5.98
CA VAL A 605 16.36 -27.05 -6.30
C VAL A 605 17.78 -27.08 -5.73
N CYS A 606 17.96 -27.55 -4.50
CA CYS A 606 19.26 -27.63 -3.85
C CYS A 606 20.26 -28.58 -4.56
N THR A 607 19.77 -29.57 -5.32
CA THR A 607 20.66 -30.44 -6.12
C THR A 607 21.20 -29.73 -7.36
N GLN A 608 20.50 -28.70 -7.86
CA GLN A 608 20.94 -27.93 -9.04
C GLN A 608 21.97 -26.86 -8.68
N VAL A 609 21.90 -26.31 -7.46
CA VAL A 609 22.81 -25.25 -7.00
C VAL A 609 24.09 -25.79 -6.34
N CYS A 610 24.17 -27.09 -6.06
CA CYS A 610 25.33 -27.70 -5.41
C CYS A 610 26.46 -27.92 -6.43
N PRO A 611 27.59 -27.21 -6.35
CA PRO A 611 28.64 -27.28 -7.38
C PRO A 611 29.37 -28.62 -7.43
N THR A 612 29.38 -29.38 -6.33
CA THR A 612 30.08 -30.68 -6.24
C THR A 612 29.14 -31.88 -6.35
N ASN A 613 27.84 -31.65 -6.58
CA ASN A 613 26.81 -32.71 -6.54
C ASN A 613 26.79 -33.49 -5.21
N ALA A 614 27.24 -32.88 -4.11
CA ALA A 614 27.13 -33.44 -2.77
C ALA A 614 25.66 -33.59 -2.34
N ILE A 615 24.78 -32.70 -2.82
CA ILE A 615 23.34 -32.82 -2.62
C ILE A 615 22.73 -33.54 -3.83
N SER A 616 22.09 -34.68 -3.60
CA SER A 616 21.56 -35.54 -4.68
C SER A 616 20.21 -36.17 -4.32
N LYS A 617 19.51 -36.68 -5.34
CA LYS A 617 18.29 -37.46 -5.17
C LYS A 617 18.66 -38.92 -4.93
N ARG A 618 18.12 -39.52 -3.87
CA ARG A 618 18.22 -40.95 -3.57
C ARG A 618 16.83 -41.57 -3.62
N GLU A 619 16.61 -42.48 -4.56
CA GLU A 619 15.36 -43.23 -4.71
C GLU A 619 15.10 -44.18 -3.55
#